data_AF-A0A2H1VPW4-F1
#
_entry.id   AF-A0A2H1VPW4-F1
#
_cell.length_a   1.000
_cell.length_b   1.000
_cell.length_c   1.000
_cell.angle_alpha   90.00
_cell.angle_beta   90.00
_cell.angle_gamma   90.00
#
_symmetry.space_group_name_H-M   'P 1'
#
loop_
_entity.id
_entity.type
_entity.pdbx_description
1 polymer ?
#
loop_
_entity_poly.entity_id
_entity_poly.type
_entity_poly.pdbx_seq_one_letter_code
_entity_poly.pdbx_strand_id
1 'polypeptide(L)'
;NRKLILAANPVRGYSSEDKVTIGDVTKEIKSPKKVEYMPRKYLTIEDTEIKSLSQSTLRNLRWMMQKDLLGQDMFLLGRPGPSRRKVALQYLELTQRELEYVALSRDTTEADLKQRREIQSSTAKYFDQSAVRAAVEGRVLVLEGIEKAERNVLPVLNNLLENREMHLEDGRFLVPASRYDKLLEEHGAEEVSRWRLVRVDENFRVIALGLPVPRYSGQPLDPPLRSRFQARDVATIGFSLARWLGNRLPSNVYRVRFPHGATPSVVHKLLFRVWVLCLCEIARL
;
A
#
# COMPACT_ATOMS: atom_id res chain seq x y z
N ASN A 1 -30.04 -1.25 4.84
CA ASN A 1 -28.80 -1.37 5.63
C ASN A 1 -27.46 -1.13 4.89
N ARG A 2 -27.39 -0.93 3.56
CA ARG A 2 -26.12 -0.56 2.88
C ARG A 2 -25.62 0.87 3.20
N LYS A 3 -26.52 1.80 3.53
CA LYS A 3 -26.17 3.21 3.84
C LYS A 3 -25.33 3.39 5.11
N LEU A 4 -25.53 2.56 6.14
CA LEU A 4 -24.71 2.60 7.37
C LEU A 4 -23.30 2.04 7.15
N ILE A 5 -23.15 1.05 6.26
CA ILE A 5 -21.83 0.52 5.91
C ILE A 5 -21.03 1.62 5.20
N LEU A 6 -21.66 2.39 4.31
CA LEU A 6 -21.05 3.49 3.55
C LEU A 6 -20.80 4.79 4.35
N ALA A 7 -21.07 4.81 5.66
CA ALA A 7 -20.81 5.98 6.49
C ALA A 7 -19.31 6.35 6.53
N ALA A 8 -19.02 7.63 6.81
CA ALA A 8 -17.67 8.17 6.90
C ALA A 8 -16.80 7.34 7.83
N ASN A 9 -15.58 7.04 7.39
CA ASN A 9 -14.63 6.25 8.16
C ASN A 9 -14.35 6.95 9.52
N PRO A 10 -14.59 6.33 10.68
CA PRO A 10 -14.37 6.95 11.99
C PRO A 10 -12.91 7.28 12.32
N VAL A 11 -11.96 7.02 11.39
CA VAL A 11 -10.55 7.47 11.43
C VAL A 11 -10.40 9.00 11.56
N ARG A 12 -11.48 9.78 11.39
CA ARG A 12 -11.51 11.25 11.51
C ARG A 12 -11.04 11.83 12.85
N GLY A 13 -10.80 11.03 13.89
CA GLY A 13 -10.31 11.49 15.19
C GLY A 13 -8.84 11.96 15.25
N TYR A 14 -8.02 11.72 14.22
CA TYR A 14 -6.58 12.03 14.22
C TYR A 14 -6.11 13.00 13.13
N SER A 15 -7.05 13.52 12.38
CA SER A 15 -6.81 14.40 11.25
C SER A 15 -7.52 15.71 11.54
N SER A 16 -6.79 16.82 11.47
CA SER A 16 -7.41 18.13 11.23
C SER A 16 -8.07 18.07 9.85
N GLU A 17 -9.29 17.52 9.82
CA GLU A 17 -10.22 17.18 8.73
C GLU A 17 -9.69 16.55 7.42
N ASP A 18 -8.42 16.74 7.01
CA ASP A 18 -7.85 16.26 5.74
C ASP A 18 -6.35 15.86 5.79
N LYS A 19 -5.74 15.60 6.95
CA LYS A 19 -4.30 15.25 7.09
C LYS A 19 -4.05 14.07 8.04
N VAL A 20 -3.29 13.06 7.59
CA VAL A 20 -2.76 12.00 8.47
C VAL A 20 -1.32 12.29 8.81
N THR A 21 -0.97 12.17 10.09
CA THR A 21 0.43 12.26 10.54
C THR A 21 0.87 10.96 11.23
N ILE A 22 2.03 10.43 10.83
CA ILE A 22 2.71 9.32 11.51
C ILE A 22 4.13 9.75 11.87
N GLY A 23 4.35 10.06 13.14
CA GLY A 23 5.63 10.60 13.60
C GLY A 23 5.85 12.01 13.03
N ASP A 24 6.90 12.16 12.23
CA ASP A 24 7.35 13.38 11.54
C ASP A 24 6.81 13.51 10.11
N VAL A 25 6.03 12.54 9.62
CA VAL A 25 5.56 12.51 8.24
C VAL A 25 4.07 12.80 8.21
N THR A 26 3.67 13.80 7.44
CA THR A 26 2.27 14.19 7.27
C THR A 26 1.87 14.08 5.81
N LYS A 27 0.69 13.52 5.55
CA LYS A 27 0.11 13.39 4.22
C LYS A 27 -1.31 13.93 4.20
N GLU A 28 -1.63 14.71 3.17
CA GLU A 28 -2.98 15.18 2.91
C GLU A 28 -3.85 14.07 2.31
N ILE A 29 -5.07 13.94 2.82
CA ILE A 29 -6.05 12.95 2.39
C ILE A 29 -6.96 13.60 1.36
N LYS A 30 -7.16 12.89 0.24
CA LYS A 30 -8.18 13.26 -0.75
C LYS A 30 -9.39 12.37 -0.52
N SER A 31 -10.59 12.96 -0.65
CA SER A 31 -11.82 12.18 -0.61
C SER A 31 -11.85 11.16 -1.78
N PRO A 32 -12.12 9.87 -1.53
CA PRO A 32 -12.19 8.87 -2.60
C PRO A 32 -13.41 9.12 -3.50
N LYS A 33 -13.27 8.85 -4.81
CA LYS A 33 -14.38 8.93 -5.77
C LYS A 33 -15.41 7.82 -5.51
N LYS A 34 -14.92 6.62 -5.18
CA LYS A 34 -15.70 5.40 -4.99
C LYS A 34 -15.29 4.70 -3.69
N VAL A 35 -16.11 4.89 -2.66
CA VAL A 35 -15.82 4.39 -1.30
C VAL A 35 -15.84 2.86 -1.22
N GLU A 36 -16.42 2.16 -2.19
CA GLU A 36 -16.43 0.69 -2.28
C GLU A 36 -15.07 0.09 -2.63
N TYR A 37 -14.17 0.85 -3.25
CA TYR A 37 -12.80 0.42 -3.56
C TYR A 37 -11.82 0.71 -2.43
N MET A 38 -12.26 1.31 -1.32
CA MET A 38 -11.42 1.53 -0.15
C MET A 38 -11.50 0.33 0.80
N PRO A 39 -10.36 -0.22 1.26
CA PRO A 39 -10.38 -1.27 2.28
C PRO A 39 -10.93 -0.75 3.61
N ARG A 40 -11.61 -1.63 4.35
CA ARG A 40 -12.26 -1.31 5.63
C ARG A 40 -12.01 -2.40 6.65
N LYS A 41 -12.06 -2.03 7.93
CA LYS A 41 -11.92 -2.94 9.10
C LYS A 41 -10.52 -3.51 9.28
N TYR A 42 -9.48 -2.88 8.72
CA TYR A 42 -8.08 -3.25 8.97
C TYR A 42 -7.48 -2.44 10.13
N LEU A 43 -8.06 -1.29 10.45
CA LEU A 43 -7.80 -0.49 11.65
C LEU A 43 -8.94 -0.66 12.66
N THR A 44 -8.59 -0.96 13.91
CA THR A 44 -9.53 -0.98 15.03
C THR A 44 -9.45 0.35 15.74
N ILE A 45 -10.59 1.01 15.90
CA ILE A 45 -10.69 2.35 16.47
C ILE A 45 -11.61 2.25 17.68
N GLU A 46 -11.13 2.68 18.84
CA GLU A 46 -11.93 2.84 20.05
C GLU A 46 -11.72 4.26 20.57
N ASP A 47 -12.81 4.97 20.90
CA ASP A 47 -12.77 6.31 21.49
C ASP A 47 -11.82 7.28 20.80
N THR A 48 -11.92 7.35 19.47
CA THR A 48 -11.06 8.17 18.59
C THR A 48 -9.58 7.78 18.54
N GLU A 49 -9.18 6.70 19.22
CA GLU A 49 -7.82 6.16 19.17
C GLU A 49 -7.66 4.87 18.35
N ILE A 50 -6.55 4.75 17.59
CA ILE A 50 -6.23 3.50 16.88
C ILE A 50 -5.71 2.52 17.92
N LYS A 51 -6.60 1.64 18.38
CA LYS A 51 -6.24 0.63 19.37
C LYS A 51 -5.31 -0.41 18.73
N SER A 52 -4.21 -0.71 19.42
CA SER A 52 -3.37 -1.90 19.21
C SER A 52 -2.58 -2.00 17.89
N LEU A 53 -2.05 -0.90 17.35
CA LEU A 53 -0.98 -1.01 16.35
C LEU A 53 0.36 -1.32 17.02
N SER A 54 1.01 -2.39 16.56
CA SER A 54 2.38 -2.67 16.98
C SER A 54 3.34 -1.60 16.48
N GLN A 55 4.42 -1.34 17.23
CA GLN A 55 5.44 -0.37 16.82
C GLN A 55 6.10 -0.72 15.49
N SER A 56 6.24 -2.02 15.17
CA SER A 56 6.73 -2.46 13.86
C SER A 56 5.77 -2.11 12.73
N THR A 57 4.46 -2.26 12.94
CA THR A 57 3.43 -1.82 11.98
C THR A 57 3.51 -0.31 11.76
N LEU A 58 3.58 0.50 12.82
CA LEU A 58 3.68 1.96 12.70
C LEU A 58 4.94 2.39 11.91
N ARG A 59 6.09 1.74 12.16
CA ARG A 59 7.32 2.00 11.39
C ARG A 59 7.15 1.67 9.91
N ASN A 60 6.42 0.61 9.59
CA ASN A 60 6.13 0.25 8.20
C ASN A 60 5.16 1.24 7.54
N LEU A 61 4.07 1.61 8.24
CA LEU A 61 3.11 2.60 7.73
C LEU A 61 3.76 3.98 7.51
N ARG A 62 4.62 4.42 8.44
CA ARG A 62 5.43 5.65 8.28
C ARG A 62 6.30 5.57 7.02
N TRP A 63 7.02 4.46 6.84
CA TRP A 63 7.87 4.28 5.67
C TRP A 63 7.06 4.28 4.37
N MET A 64 5.90 3.62 4.35
CA MET A 64 4.99 3.62 3.20
C MET A 64 4.50 5.03 2.87
N MET A 65 4.13 5.81 3.89
CA MET A 65 3.71 7.21 3.72
C MET A 65 4.83 8.06 3.10
N GLN A 66 6.07 7.90 3.56
CA GLN A 66 7.22 8.59 2.99
C GLN A 66 7.42 8.25 1.51
N LYS A 67 7.28 6.97 1.13
CA LYS A 67 7.47 6.53 -0.25
C LYS A 67 6.35 6.98 -1.18
N ASP A 68 5.12 6.99 -0.70
CA ASP A 68 3.97 7.48 -1.45
C ASP A 68 4.09 9.00 -1.71
N LEU A 69 4.53 9.79 -0.72
CA LEU A 69 4.79 11.23 -0.91
C LEU A 69 5.89 11.51 -1.94
N LEU A 70 6.89 10.63 -2.05
CA LEU A 70 7.94 10.71 -3.06
C LEU A 70 7.50 10.16 -4.43
N GLY A 71 6.26 9.67 -4.57
CA GLY A 71 5.79 9.04 -5.80
C GLY A 71 6.54 7.75 -6.16
N GLN A 72 7.05 7.02 -5.17
CA GLN A 72 7.80 5.78 -5.38
C GLN A 72 6.91 4.55 -5.16
N ASP A 73 7.04 3.55 -6.04
CA ASP A 73 6.35 2.27 -5.88
C ASP A 73 7.01 1.43 -4.78
N MET A 74 6.19 0.67 -4.07
CA MET A 74 6.58 -0.02 -2.85
C MET A 74 6.57 -1.54 -3.05
N PHE A 75 7.54 -2.22 -2.44
CA PHE A 75 7.58 -3.68 -2.39
C PHE A 75 7.71 -4.18 -0.95
N LEU A 76 6.63 -4.77 -0.44
CA LEU A 76 6.60 -5.34 0.89
C LEU A 76 7.02 -6.82 0.82
N LEU A 77 8.16 -7.12 1.42
CA LEU A 77 8.72 -8.46 1.57
C LEU A 77 8.40 -9.01 2.97
N GLY A 78 8.45 -10.33 3.14
CA GLY A 78 8.21 -10.93 4.46
C GLY A 78 7.98 -12.44 4.39
N ARG A 79 7.56 -13.03 5.51
CA ARG A 79 7.18 -14.46 5.53
C ARG A 79 5.83 -14.66 4.84
N PRO A 80 5.55 -15.86 4.29
CA PRO A 80 4.20 -16.22 3.86
C PRO A 80 3.20 -15.98 4.98
N GLY A 81 2.09 -15.32 4.65
CA GLY A 81 1.04 -15.01 5.61
C GLY A 81 0.38 -13.66 5.35
N PRO A 82 -0.64 -13.32 6.17
CA PRO A 82 -1.47 -12.14 5.94
C PRO A 82 -0.80 -10.83 6.34
N SER A 83 0.34 -10.85 7.05
CA SER A 83 0.93 -9.65 7.67
C SER A 83 1.24 -8.53 6.67
N ARG A 84 1.86 -8.84 5.52
CA ARG A 84 2.17 -7.84 4.48
C ARG A 84 0.92 -7.22 3.90
N ARG A 85 -0.05 -8.07 3.52
CA ARG A 85 -1.34 -7.64 2.98
C ARG A 85 -2.08 -6.78 3.99
N LYS A 86 -2.10 -7.19 5.26
CA LYS A 86 -2.70 -6.42 6.36
C LYS A 86 -2.09 -5.03 6.44
N VAL A 87 -0.76 -4.90 6.46
CA VAL A 87 -0.08 -3.59 6.51
C VAL A 87 -0.42 -2.73 5.29
N ALA A 88 -0.43 -3.30 4.08
CA ALA A 88 -0.81 -2.57 2.88
C ALA A 88 -2.25 -2.06 2.94
N LEU A 89 -3.21 -2.91 3.35
CA LEU A 89 -4.61 -2.53 3.46
C LEU A 89 -4.87 -1.54 4.61
N GLN A 90 -4.14 -1.66 5.72
CA GLN A 90 -4.13 -0.66 6.80
C GLN A 90 -3.67 0.70 6.31
N TYR A 91 -2.62 0.74 5.49
CA TYR A 91 -2.12 1.99 4.91
C TYR A 91 -3.15 2.66 3.99
N LEU A 92 -3.81 1.87 3.13
CA LEU A 92 -4.83 2.38 2.22
C LEU A 92 -6.10 2.83 2.95
N GLU A 93 -6.52 2.13 4.01
CA GLU A 93 -7.63 2.54 4.87
C GLU A 93 -7.29 3.86 5.61
N LEU A 94 -6.06 3.99 6.09
CA LEU A 94 -5.58 5.20 6.78
C LEU A 94 -5.55 6.41 5.85
N THR A 95 -5.06 6.23 4.62
CA THR A 95 -4.91 7.31 3.62
C THR A 95 -6.13 7.48 2.72
N GLN A 96 -7.21 6.72 2.96
CA GLN A 96 -8.46 6.71 2.19
C GLN A 96 -8.27 6.53 0.68
N ARG A 97 -7.30 5.70 0.31
CA ARG A 97 -6.99 5.44 -1.10
C ARG A 97 -7.79 4.25 -1.63
N GLU A 98 -8.28 4.41 -2.85
CA GLU A 98 -8.91 3.35 -3.61
C GLU A 98 -7.88 2.28 -4.00
N LEU A 99 -8.33 1.03 -3.99
CA LEU A 99 -7.54 -0.17 -4.22
C LEU A 99 -8.05 -0.93 -5.44
N GLU A 100 -7.13 -1.39 -6.28
CA GLU A 100 -7.34 -2.50 -7.21
C GLU A 100 -6.39 -3.63 -6.79
N TYR A 101 -6.93 -4.82 -6.53
CA TYR A 101 -6.15 -5.95 -6.05
C TYR A 101 -5.99 -7.01 -7.13
N VAL A 102 -4.76 -7.50 -7.31
CA VAL A 102 -4.43 -8.59 -8.24
C VAL A 102 -3.59 -9.63 -7.53
N ALA A 103 -4.05 -10.88 -7.54
CA ALA A 103 -3.25 -12.02 -7.15
C ALA A 103 -2.62 -12.63 -8.40
N LEU A 104 -1.30 -12.55 -8.49
CA LEU A 104 -0.51 -13.14 -9.55
C LEU A 104 -0.27 -14.63 -9.25
N SER A 105 -0.56 -15.46 -10.24
CA SER A 105 -0.28 -16.88 -10.28
C SER A 105 0.47 -17.21 -11.57
N ARG A 106 0.84 -18.49 -11.71
CA ARG A 106 1.43 -19.01 -12.95
C ARG A 106 0.44 -19.03 -14.13
N ASP A 107 -0.85 -18.91 -13.84
CA ASP A 107 -1.92 -18.92 -14.83
C ASP A 107 -2.42 -17.50 -15.15
N THR A 108 -1.87 -16.47 -14.49
CA THR A 108 -2.23 -15.08 -14.77
C THR A 108 -1.68 -14.69 -16.13
N THR A 109 -2.58 -14.24 -17.00
CA THR A 109 -2.22 -13.81 -18.35
C THR A 109 -2.17 -12.28 -18.44
N GLU A 110 -1.58 -11.78 -19.53
CA GLU A 110 -1.59 -10.36 -19.87
C GLU A 110 -3.02 -9.77 -19.95
N ALA A 111 -4.00 -10.56 -20.41
CA ALA A 111 -5.39 -10.15 -20.50
C ALA A 111 -6.04 -9.87 -19.14
N ASP A 112 -5.60 -10.55 -18.07
CA ASP A 112 -6.11 -10.35 -16.70
C ASP A 112 -5.60 -9.04 -16.06
N LEU A 113 -4.55 -8.45 -16.63
CA LEU A 113 -3.99 -7.17 -16.21
C LEU A 113 -4.44 -6.01 -17.09
N LYS A 114 -4.49 -6.23 -18.41
CA LYS A 114 -4.80 -5.19 -19.41
C LYS A 114 -6.29 -5.13 -19.67
N GLN A 115 -6.76 -5.99 -20.57
CA GLN A 115 -8.12 -6.00 -21.07
C GLN A 115 -8.55 -7.42 -21.38
N ARG A 116 -9.81 -7.72 -21.03
CA ARG A 116 -10.46 -8.97 -21.41
C ARG A 116 -11.44 -8.70 -22.53
N ARG A 117 -11.38 -9.50 -23.59
CA ARG A 117 -12.36 -9.45 -24.68
C ARG A 117 -13.53 -10.37 -24.33
N GLU A 118 -14.72 -9.81 -24.22
CA GLU A 118 -15.95 -10.56 -23.96
C GLU A 118 -16.98 -10.29 -25.06
N ILE A 119 -17.76 -11.31 -25.40
CA ILE A 119 -18.83 -11.19 -26.39
C ILE A 119 -20.10 -10.80 -25.64
N GLN A 120 -20.63 -9.62 -25.93
CA GLN A 120 -21.89 -9.15 -25.40
C GLN A 120 -22.83 -8.86 -26.56
N SER A 121 -23.99 -9.52 -26.57
CA SER A 121 -25.03 -9.32 -27.60
C SER A 121 -24.46 -9.39 -29.03
N SER A 122 -23.71 -10.46 -29.31
CA SER A 122 -23.07 -10.72 -30.61
C SER A 122 -21.98 -9.73 -31.03
N THR A 123 -21.55 -8.81 -30.16
CA THR A 123 -20.43 -7.88 -30.40
C THR A 123 -19.30 -8.14 -29.41
N ALA A 124 -18.06 -8.17 -29.89
CA ALA A 124 -16.89 -8.25 -29.03
C ALA A 124 -16.62 -6.88 -28.40
N LYS A 125 -16.62 -6.82 -27.07
CA LYS A 125 -16.26 -5.63 -26.28
C LYS A 125 -15.02 -5.91 -25.45
N TYR A 126 -14.19 -4.89 -25.28
CA TYR A 126 -13.02 -4.94 -24.42
C TYR A 126 -13.36 -4.33 -23.07
N PHE A 127 -12.99 -5.04 -22.00
CA PHE A 127 -13.21 -4.62 -20.62
C PHE A 127 -11.89 -4.39 -19.92
N ASP A 128 -11.67 -3.16 -19.46
CA ASP A 128 -10.48 -2.74 -18.71
C ASP A 128 -10.37 -3.52 -17.40
N GLN A 129 -9.21 -4.15 -17.21
CA GLN A 129 -8.90 -4.90 -16.01
C GLN A 129 -8.23 -4.02 -14.95
N SER A 130 -7.90 -4.66 -13.83
CA SER A 130 -7.35 -4.06 -12.62
C SER A 130 -6.22 -3.04 -12.85
N ALA A 131 -5.20 -3.37 -13.66
CA ALA A 131 -4.04 -2.49 -13.84
C ALA A 131 -4.40 -1.23 -14.63
N VAL A 132 -5.21 -1.37 -15.68
CA VAL A 132 -5.68 -0.24 -16.50
C VAL A 132 -6.60 0.67 -15.69
N ARG A 133 -7.59 0.10 -14.99
CA ARG A 133 -8.50 0.87 -14.13
C ARG A 133 -7.73 1.61 -13.04
N ALA A 134 -6.74 0.97 -12.43
CA ALA A 134 -5.92 1.61 -11.40
C ALA A 134 -5.14 2.81 -11.95
N ALA A 135 -4.52 2.65 -13.12
CA ALA A 135 -3.74 3.69 -13.78
C ALA A 135 -4.60 4.89 -14.21
N VAL A 136 -5.76 4.64 -14.80
CA VAL A 136 -6.67 5.70 -15.27
C VAL A 136 -7.32 6.45 -14.12
N GLU A 137 -7.73 5.75 -13.06
CA GLU A 137 -8.49 6.35 -11.96
C GLU A 137 -7.62 6.92 -10.83
N GLY A 138 -6.31 6.64 -10.83
CA GLY A 138 -5.37 7.05 -9.77
C GLY A 138 -5.43 6.18 -8.52
N ARG A 139 -5.89 4.93 -8.66
CA ARG A 139 -5.98 3.97 -7.56
C ARG A 139 -4.60 3.38 -7.24
N VAL A 140 -4.51 2.72 -6.08
CA VAL A 140 -3.35 1.91 -5.75
C VAL A 140 -3.57 0.49 -6.26
N LEU A 141 -2.66 0.03 -7.12
CA LEU A 141 -2.62 -1.35 -7.58
C LEU A 141 -1.82 -2.19 -6.58
N VAL A 142 -2.48 -3.14 -5.91
CA VAL A 142 -1.81 -4.10 -5.03
C VAL A 142 -1.58 -5.39 -5.81
N LEU A 143 -0.31 -5.71 -6.08
CA LEU A 143 0.12 -6.91 -6.76
C LEU A 143 0.60 -7.93 -5.73
N GLU A 144 -0.06 -9.07 -5.61
CA GLU A 144 0.37 -10.13 -4.71
C GLU A 144 0.93 -11.33 -5.44
N GLY A 145 2.06 -11.85 -4.96
CA GLY A 145 2.66 -13.05 -5.53
C GLY A 145 3.46 -12.74 -6.80
N ILE A 146 4.13 -11.58 -6.84
CA ILE A 146 4.97 -11.19 -7.99
C ILE A 146 6.07 -12.22 -8.29
N GLU A 147 6.52 -12.97 -7.30
CA GLU A 147 7.46 -14.10 -7.48
C GLU A 147 6.87 -15.30 -8.23
N LYS A 148 5.55 -15.34 -8.44
CA LYS A 148 4.83 -16.42 -9.12
C LYS A 148 4.34 -16.03 -10.51
N ALA A 149 4.53 -14.77 -10.89
CA ALA A 149 4.08 -14.26 -12.18
C ALA A 149 4.78 -15.01 -13.32
N GLU A 150 4.01 -15.25 -14.39
CA GLU A 150 4.53 -15.83 -15.61
C GLU A 150 5.40 -14.81 -16.38
N ARG A 151 6.32 -15.29 -17.22
CA ARG A 151 7.33 -14.45 -17.91
C ARG A 151 6.72 -13.46 -18.89
N ASN A 152 5.57 -13.77 -19.49
CA ASN A 152 4.82 -12.90 -20.40
C ASN A 152 4.22 -11.67 -19.69
N VAL A 153 3.92 -11.76 -18.39
CA VAL A 153 3.33 -10.69 -17.59
C VAL A 153 4.37 -9.67 -17.13
N LEU A 154 5.61 -10.11 -16.91
CA LEU A 154 6.67 -9.25 -16.36
C LEU A 154 7.00 -8.03 -17.24
N PRO A 155 7.10 -8.13 -18.59
CA PRO A 155 7.33 -6.98 -19.45
C PRO A 155 6.23 -5.92 -19.35
N VAL A 156 4.97 -6.35 -19.29
CA VAL A 156 3.80 -5.47 -19.16
C VAL A 156 3.86 -4.70 -17.84
N LEU A 157 4.15 -5.39 -16.73
CA LEU A 157 4.32 -4.75 -15.43
C LEU A 157 5.54 -3.83 -15.40
N ASN A 158 6.66 -4.23 -16.02
CA ASN A 158 7.87 -3.42 -16.04
C ASN A 158 7.63 -2.08 -16.74
N ASN A 159 6.99 -2.08 -17.92
CA ASN A 159 6.69 -0.86 -18.66
C ASN A 159 5.72 0.06 -17.89
N LEU A 160 4.70 -0.52 -17.24
CA LEU A 160 3.76 0.23 -16.41
C LEU A 160 4.42 0.83 -15.16
N LEU A 161 5.40 0.16 -14.57
CA LEU A 161 6.12 0.65 -13.39
C LEU A 161 7.17 1.70 -13.76
N GLU A 162 7.83 1.51 -14.90
CA GLU A 162 8.91 2.37 -15.37
C GLU A 162 8.39 3.67 -15.99
N ASN A 163 7.55 3.57 -17.03
CA ASN A 163 7.14 4.73 -17.83
C ASN A 163 5.70 5.17 -17.59
N ARG A 164 4.92 4.38 -16.84
CA ARG A 164 3.44 4.50 -16.79
C ARG A 164 2.81 4.34 -18.17
N GLU A 165 3.39 3.47 -18.99
CA GLU A 165 2.96 3.23 -20.36
C GLU A 165 2.47 1.79 -20.53
N MET A 166 1.42 1.62 -21.34
CA MET A 166 0.81 0.33 -21.62
C MET A 166 0.00 0.40 -22.91
N HIS A 167 0.28 -0.51 -23.86
CA HIS A 167 -0.55 -0.69 -25.05
C HIS A 167 -1.81 -1.45 -24.71
N LEU A 168 -2.98 -1.03 -25.16
CA LEU A 168 -4.24 -1.74 -24.95
C LEU A 168 -4.68 -2.45 -26.24
N GLU A 169 -5.46 -3.53 -26.08
CA GLU A 169 -5.88 -4.39 -27.20
C GLU A 169 -6.94 -3.71 -28.10
N ASP A 170 -7.64 -2.71 -27.58
CA ASP A 170 -8.56 -1.86 -28.32
C ASP A 170 -7.86 -0.72 -29.11
N GLY A 171 -6.53 -0.68 -29.07
CA GLY A 171 -5.69 0.32 -29.74
C GLY A 171 -5.51 1.61 -28.94
N ARG A 172 -6.01 1.71 -27.70
CA ARG A 172 -5.64 2.80 -26.80
C ARG A 172 -4.20 2.64 -26.29
N PHE A 173 -3.57 3.74 -25.92
CA PHE A 173 -2.22 3.72 -25.32
C PHE A 173 -2.19 4.56 -24.04
N LEU A 174 -1.85 3.93 -22.92
CA LEU A 174 -1.63 4.63 -21.66
C LEU A 174 -0.33 5.44 -21.76
N VAL A 175 -0.37 6.71 -21.36
CA VAL A 175 0.78 7.61 -21.29
C VAL A 175 0.82 8.33 -19.93
N PRO A 176 2.02 8.66 -19.41
CA PRO A 176 2.14 9.41 -18.18
C PRO A 176 1.48 10.79 -18.31
N ALA A 177 0.86 11.25 -17.22
CA ALA A 177 0.23 12.57 -17.09
C ALA A 177 1.03 13.71 -17.74
N SER A 178 2.30 13.84 -17.37
CA SER A 178 3.18 14.90 -17.87
C SER A 178 3.42 14.88 -19.38
N ARG A 179 3.38 13.69 -20.02
CA ARG A 179 3.51 13.56 -21.47
C ARG A 179 2.17 13.84 -22.16
N TYR A 180 1.08 13.36 -21.58
CA TYR A 180 -0.26 13.61 -22.10
C TYR A 180 -0.59 15.10 -22.12
N ASP A 181 -0.32 15.79 -21.02
CA ASP A 181 -0.66 17.21 -20.86
C ASP A 181 0.14 18.09 -21.84
N LYS A 182 1.42 17.77 -22.09
CA LYS A 182 2.24 18.44 -23.12
C LYS A 182 1.69 18.24 -24.52
N LEU A 183 1.35 17.01 -24.88
CA LEU A 183 0.78 16.71 -26.20
C LEU A 183 -0.58 17.39 -26.37
N LEU A 184 -1.37 17.50 -25.30
CA LEU A 184 -2.64 18.21 -25.32
C LEU A 184 -2.46 19.72 -25.58
N GLU A 185 -1.42 20.33 -24.99
CA GLU A 185 -1.08 21.73 -25.21
C GLU A 185 -0.52 21.99 -26.63
N GLU A 186 0.31 21.09 -27.16
CA GLU A 186 0.97 21.23 -28.46
C GLU A 186 0.03 20.97 -29.65
N HIS A 187 -0.80 19.93 -29.54
CA HIS A 187 -1.56 19.35 -30.67
C HIS A 187 -3.09 19.51 -30.52
N GLY A 188 -3.56 19.88 -29.33
CA GLY A 188 -4.98 20.01 -29.02
C GLY A 188 -5.69 18.66 -28.77
N ALA A 189 -6.91 18.73 -28.25
CA ALA A 189 -7.66 17.56 -27.79
C ALA A 189 -8.08 16.60 -28.92
N GLU A 190 -8.32 17.12 -30.12
CA GLU A 190 -8.79 16.31 -31.27
C GLU A 190 -7.69 15.36 -31.78
N GLU A 191 -6.45 15.85 -31.92
CA GLU A 191 -5.32 15.03 -32.36
C GLU A 191 -4.96 13.97 -31.31
N VAL A 192 -4.94 14.33 -30.03
CA VAL A 192 -4.69 13.41 -28.92
C VAL A 192 -5.75 12.30 -28.87
N SER A 193 -7.03 12.65 -29.09
CA SER A 193 -8.11 11.68 -29.19
C SER A 193 -7.97 10.78 -30.41
N ARG A 194 -7.50 11.31 -31.55
CA ARG A 194 -7.24 10.52 -32.77
C ARG A 194 -6.14 9.48 -32.56
N TRP A 195 -5.11 9.82 -31.78
CA TRP A 195 -4.05 8.87 -31.38
C TRP A 195 -4.49 7.87 -30.30
N ARG A 196 -5.72 8.00 -29.77
CA ARG A 196 -6.28 7.14 -28.72
C ARG A 196 -5.41 7.08 -27.46
N LEU A 197 -4.78 8.20 -27.11
CA LEU A 197 -3.99 8.30 -25.90
C LEU A 197 -4.89 8.38 -24.67
N VAL A 198 -4.48 7.71 -23.61
CA VAL A 198 -5.17 7.72 -22.32
C VAL A 198 -4.20 8.21 -21.26
N ARG A 199 -4.60 9.25 -20.56
CA ARG A 199 -3.82 9.84 -19.47
C ARG A 199 -3.79 8.90 -18.26
N VAL A 200 -2.60 8.57 -17.77
CA VAL A 200 -2.41 7.92 -16.46
C VAL A 200 -2.43 8.98 -15.37
N ASP A 201 -3.18 8.72 -14.29
CA ASP A 201 -3.30 9.63 -13.16
C ASP A 201 -2.00 9.69 -12.35
N GLU A 202 -1.60 10.89 -11.92
CA GLU A 202 -0.36 11.12 -11.16
C GLU A 202 -0.36 10.44 -9.79
N ASN A 203 -1.54 10.21 -9.23
CA ASN A 203 -1.68 9.54 -7.95
C ASN A 203 -1.53 8.02 -8.11
N PHE A 204 -1.57 7.44 -9.32
CA PHE A 204 -1.40 6.00 -9.52
C PHE A 204 -0.11 5.49 -8.84
N ARG A 205 -0.25 4.47 -7.98
CA ARG A 205 0.87 3.83 -7.29
C ARG A 205 0.72 2.32 -7.28
N VAL A 206 1.84 1.62 -7.19
CA VAL A 206 1.87 0.16 -7.07
C VAL A 206 2.46 -0.26 -5.72
N ILE A 207 1.77 -1.18 -5.05
CA ILE A 207 2.27 -1.89 -3.87
C ILE A 207 2.40 -3.36 -4.24
N ALA A 208 3.62 -3.83 -4.47
CA ALA A 208 3.90 -5.24 -4.61
C ALA A 208 4.00 -5.92 -3.23
N LEU A 209 3.46 -7.13 -3.12
CA LEU A 209 3.56 -8.02 -1.98
C LEU A 209 4.23 -9.30 -2.46
N GLY A 210 5.36 -9.66 -1.87
CA GLY A 210 6.11 -10.82 -2.34
C GLY A 210 6.93 -11.51 -1.26
N LEU A 211 7.46 -12.65 -1.64
CA LEU A 211 8.29 -13.50 -0.79
C LEU A 211 9.79 -13.27 -1.07
N PRO A 212 10.64 -13.34 -0.04
CA PRO A 212 12.08 -13.40 -0.26
C PRO A 212 12.44 -14.76 -0.87
N VAL A 213 12.87 -14.74 -2.13
CA VAL A 213 13.41 -15.90 -2.87
C VAL A 213 14.94 -15.82 -2.78
N PRO A 214 15.68 -16.93 -2.53
CA PRO A 214 15.29 -18.34 -2.61
C PRO A 214 14.71 -18.95 -1.33
N ARG A 215 14.54 -18.19 -0.25
CA ARG A 215 14.05 -18.73 1.04
C ARG A 215 12.67 -19.40 0.92
N TYR A 216 11.84 -18.94 -0.01
CA TYR A 216 10.53 -19.51 -0.33
C TYR A 216 10.42 -19.83 -1.81
N SER A 217 9.48 -20.72 -2.15
CA SER A 217 9.19 -21.09 -3.54
C SER A 217 8.71 -19.88 -4.35
N GLY A 218 9.34 -19.67 -5.50
CA GLY A 218 9.07 -18.58 -6.40
C GLY A 218 10.25 -18.34 -7.33
N GLN A 219 10.07 -17.49 -8.33
CA GLN A 219 11.12 -16.99 -9.19
C GLN A 219 11.69 -15.72 -8.59
N PRO A 220 13.02 -15.56 -8.52
CA PRO A 220 13.61 -14.30 -8.10
C PRO A 220 13.21 -13.23 -9.11
N LEU A 221 12.89 -12.03 -8.62
CA LEU A 221 12.58 -10.90 -9.49
C LEU A 221 13.81 -10.53 -10.32
N ASP A 222 13.59 -10.30 -11.60
CA ASP A 222 14.62 -9.82 -12.51
C ASP A 222 15.19 -8.49 -11.99
N PRO A 223 16.52 -8.26 -12.10
CA PRO A 223 17.15 -7.04 -11.60
C PRO A 223 16.49 -5.73 -12.05
N PRO A 224 16.03 -5.56 -13.32
CA PRO A 224 15.35 -4.35 -13.75
C PRO A 224 14.06 -4.09 -12.95
N LEU A 225 13.18 -5.10 -12.86
CA LEU A 225 11.90 -5.00 -12.16
C LEU A 225 12.10 -4.79 -10.66
N ARG A 226 13.06 -5.51 -10.06
CA ARG A 226 13.40 -5.37 -8.64
C ARG A 226 13.84 -3.95 -8.29
N SER A 227 14.57 -3.29 -9.19
CA SER A 227 15.12 -1.94 -8.96
C SER A 227 14.07 -0.84 -9.10
N ARG A 228 12.90 -1.12 -9.68
CA ARG A 228 11.77 -0.17 -9.76
C ARG A 228 11.08 0.04 -8.42
N PHE A 229 11.17 -0.93 -7.53
CA PHE A 229 10.54 -0.86 -6.23
C PHE A 229 11.48 -0.38 -5.14
N GLN A 230 10.91 0.36 -4.19
CA GLN A 230 11.50 0.53 -2.88
C GLN A 230 11.09 -0.66 -2.02
N ALA A 231 12.04 -1.46 -1.55
CA ALA A 231 11.74 -2.68 -0.79
C ALA A 231 11.73 -2.43 0.72
N ARG A 232 10.81 -3.10 1.42
CA ARG A 232 10.72 -3.09 2.89
C ARG A 232 10.37 -4.48 3.39
N ASP A 233 11.17 -4.99 4.33
CA ASP A 233 10.84 -6.22 5.03
C ASP A 233 9.80 -5.96 6.14
N VAL A 234 8.67 -6.67 6.05
CA VAL A 234 7.59 -6.67 7.03
C VAL A 234 7.81 -7.88 7.94
N ALA A 235 8.59 -7.67 9.00
CA ALA A 235 8.86 -8.68 10.00
C ALA A 235 7.55 -9.15 10.67
N THR A 236 7.25 -10.45 10.56
CA THR A 236 6.21 -11.10 11.35
C THR A 236 6.78 -11.45 12.72
N ILE A 237 6.11 -11.06 13.81
CA ILE A 237 6.42 -11.60 15.15
C ILE A 237 6.30 -13.12 15.05
N GLY A 238 7.39 -13.84 15.27
CA GLY A 238 7.42 -15.29 15.13
C GLY A 238 6.37 -15.95 16.02
N PHE A 239 5.68 -16.97 15.49
CA PHE A 239 4.67 -17.75 16.20
C PHE A 239 5.22 -18.35 17.52
N SER A 240 6.52 -18.66 17.56
CA SER A 240 7.24 -19.11 18.77
C SER A 240 7.33 -18.03 19.85
N LEU A 241 7.62 -16.79 19.47
CA LEU A 241 7.74 -15.67 20.42
C LEU A 241 6.37 -15.18 20.89
N ALA A 242 5.35 -15.18 20.02
CA ALA A 242 3.98 -14.82 20.39
C ALA A 242 3.36 -15.82 21.40
N ARG A 243 3.71 -17.12 21.30
CA ARG A 243 3.29 -18.14 22.27
C ARG A 243 4.08 -18.07 23.57
N TRP A 244 5.37 -17.68 23.51
CA TRP A 244 6.23 -17.53 24.69
C TRP A 244 5.94 -16.26 25.48
N LEU A 245 5.61 -15.15 24.80
CA LEU A 245 5.22 -13.87 25.41
C LEU A 245 3.75 -13.83 25.89
N GLY A 246 3.18 -14.97 26.26
CA GLY A 246 1.78 -15.12 26.68
C GLY A 246 1.30 -13.94 27.53
N ASN A 247 0.34 -13.19 27.00
CA ASN A 247 -0.45 -12.14 27.67
C ASN A 247 0.31 -11.12 28.55
N ARG A 248 1.61 -10.86 28.31
CA ARG A 248 2.32 -9.74 28.95
C ARG A 248 3.20 -9.03 27.95
N LEU A 249 2.60 -8.14 27.17
CA LEU A 249 3.36 -7.11 26.46
C LEU A 249 3.81 -6.05 27.46
N PRO A 250 5.12 -5.72 27.55
CA PRO A 250 5.54 -4.51 28.22
C PRO A 250 5.09 -3.31 27.39
N SER A 251 4.22 -2.49 27.98
CA SER A 251 3.66 -1.28 27.42
C SER A 251 4.71 -0.17 27.30
N ASN A 252 5.61 -0.29 26.33
CA ASN A 252 6.40 0.84 25.86
C ASN A 252 5.58 1.62 24.83
N VAL A 253 4.63 2.40 25.37
CA VAL A 253 3.77 3.33 24.65
C VAL A 253 4.60 4.54 24.24
N TYR A 254 4.98 4.63 22.97
CA TYR A 254 5.28 5.93 22.39
C TYR A 254 3.94 6.65 22.18
N ARG A 255 3.64 7.59 23.08
CA ARG A 255 2.54 8.53 22.95
C ARG A 255 2.85 9.42 21.74
N VAL A 256 2.02 9.35 20.69
CA VAL A 256 2.06 10.32 19.61
C VAL A 256 1.75 11.69 20.24
N ARG A 257 2.73 12.60 20.25
CA ARG A 257 2.54 13.97 20.73
C ARG A 257 2.00 14.82 19.59
N PHE A 258 0.86 15.47 19.82
CA PHE A 258 0.34 16.54 18.99
C PHE A 258 0.73 17.90 19.62
N PRO A 259 1.03 18.94 18.83
CA PRO A 259 1.43 20.22 19.38
C PRO A 259 0.18 21.00 19.80
N HIS A 260 -0.04 21.13 21.12
CA HIS A 260 -0.08 22.38 21.89
C HIS A 260 -0.86 22.18 23.22
N GLY A 261 -0.19 22.47 24.33
CA GLY A 261 -0.79 23.15 25.48
C GLY A 261 -1.40 22.32 26.63
N ALA A 262 -0.57 21.68 27.47
CA ALA A 262 -0.70 21.73 28.94
C ALA A 262 0.57 21.16 29.62
N THR A 263 1.04 21.88 30.63
CA THR A 263 2.31 21.74 31.37
C THR A 263 2.36 20.55 32.35
N PRO A 264 3.56 20.17 32.86
CA PRO A 264 3.85 18.82 33.33
C PRO A 264 3.72 18.65 34.84
N SER A 265 3.38 17.44 35.30
CA SER A 265 3.59 17.04 36.69
C SER A 265 3.90 15.54 36.83
N VAL A 266 5.16 15.32 37.25
CA VAL A 266 5.69 14.25 38.12
C VAL A 266 5.90 12.85 37.54
N VAL A 267 7.15 12.64 37.14
CA VAL A 267 7.87 11.36 37.14
C VAL A 267 8.31 11.04 38.58
N HIS A 268 8.00 9.85 39.10
CA HIS A 268 8.93 9.01 39.88
C HIS A 268 8.22 7.75 40.41
N LYS A 269 8.70 6.55 39.98
CA LYS A 269 8.73 5.26 40.72
C LYS A 269 8.71 4.00 39.82
N LEU A 270 9.42 3.99 38.69
CA LEU A 270 9.63 2.72 37.95
C LEU A 270 11.05 2.49 37.39
N LEU A 271 12.02 3.32 37.78
CA LEU A 271 13.42 3.11 37.38
C LEU A 271 14.33 2.52 38.46
N PHE A 272 13.84 2.30 39.69
CA PHE A 272 14.66 1.71 40.77
C PHE A 272 14.60 0.17 40.89
N ARG A 273 13.65 -0.51 40.22
CA ARG A 273 13.51 -1.98 40.33
C ARG A 273 14.16 -2.78 39.21
N VAL A 274 14.56 -2.15 38.10
CA VAL A 274 15.24 -2.84 36.99
C VAL A 274 16.76 -2.81 37.14
N TRP A 275 17.31 -1.79 37.80
CA TRP A 275 18.76 -1.69 38.00
C TRP A 275 19.29 -2.64 39.10
N VAL A 276 18.48 -2.96 40.12
CA VAL A 276 18.88 -3.87 41.21
C VAL A 276 18.80 -5.35 40.81
N LEU A 277 18.00 -5.71 39.80
CA LEU A 277 17.92 -7.10 39.31
C LEU A 277 19.00 -7.45 38.28
N CYS A 278 19.59 -6.46 37.60
CA CYS A 278 20.64 -6.70 36.59
C CYS A 278 22.06 -6.73 37.19
N LEU A 279 22.25 -6.24 38.42
CA LEU A 279 23.55 -6.28 39.12
C LEU A 279 23.76 -7.56 39.96
N CYS A 280 22.72 -8.36 40.24
CA CYS A 280 22.86 -9.61 40.98
C CYS A 280 23.18 -10.84 40.12
N GLU A 281 23.02 -10.77 38.80
CA GLU A 281 23.20 -11.92 37.89
C GLU A 281 24.56 -11.92 37.15
N ILE A 282 25.42 -10.92 37.40
CA ILE A 282 26.79 -10.83 36.88
C ILE A 282 27.85 -11.22 37.94
N ALA A 283 27.45 -11.48 39.20
CA ALA A 283 28.36 -11.86 40.29
C ALA A 283 28.34 -13.36 40.68
N ARG A 284 27.65 -14.22 39.91
CA ARG A 284 27.71 -15.69 40.04
C ARG A 284 27.58 -16.35 38.68
N LEU A 285 28.67 -16.35 37.92
CA LEU A 285 29.12 -17.40 36.99
C LEU A 285 30.46 -16.98 36.38
#